data_AF-A0A3M1NJR8-F1
#
_entry.id   AF-A0A3M1NJR8-F1
#
_cell.length_a   1.000
_cell.length_b   1.000
_cell.length_c   1.000
_cell.angle_alpha   90.00
_cell.angle_beta   90.00
_cell.angle_gamma   90.00
#
_symmetry.space_group_name_H-M   'P 1'
#
loop_
_entity.id
_entity.type
_entity.pdbx_description
1 polymer ?
#
loop_
_entity_poly.entity_id
_entity_poly.type
_entity_poly.pdbx_seq_one_letter_code
_entity_poly.pdbx_strand_id
1 'polypeptide(L)'
;NCNFVFEDYYTSLLELLQAIAFLNGYNILNHLCIGFYLRDILKREDLFIIFDDLRYKRNSLTYYGTKMDYNTAKQSIDKCKTLIKELKEIIKNRNN
;
A
#
# COMPACT_ATOMS: atom_id res chain seq x y z
N ASN A 1 -3.69 -20.18 1.96
CA ASN A 1 -4.89 -19.33 2.17
C ASN A 1 -4.63 -18.01 1.46
N CYS A 2 -5.55 -17.57 0.58
CA CYS A 2 -5.40 -16.35 -0.23
C CYS A 2 -5.37 -15.06 0.60
N ASN A 3 -5.98 -15.05 1.79
CA ASN A 3 -5.86 -13.94 2.73
C ASN A 3 -4.40 -13.66 3.08
N PHE A 4 -3.65 -14.68 3.50
CA PHE A 4 -2.24 -14.52 3.89
C PHE A 4 -1.38 -13.98 2.76
N VAL A 5 -1.57 -14.50 1.54
CA VAL A 5 -0.81 -14.00 0.38
C VAL A 5 -1.08 -12.51 0.17
N PHE A 6 -2.35 -12.08 0.20
CA PHE A 6 -2.67 -10.66 0.08
C PHE A 6 -2.09 -9.82 1.24
N GLU A 7 -2.18 -10.30 2.48
CA GLU A 7 -1.63 -9.61 3.65
C GLU A 7 -0.10 -9.43 3.56
N ASP A 8 0.63 -10.42 3.05
CA ASP A 8 2.08 -10.33 2.83
C ASP A 8 2.42 -9.26 1.80
N TYR A 9 1.70 -9.24 0.66
CA TYR A 9 1.88 -8.20 -0.36
C TYR A 9 1.54 -6.80 0.16
N TYR A 10 0.47 -6.67 0.95
CA TYR A 10 0.11 -5.40 1.59
C TYR A 10 1.20 -4.95 2.57
N THR A 11 1.75 -5.87 3.35
CA THR A 11 2.82 -5.58 4.32
C THR A 11 4.09 -5.11 3.60
N SER A 12 4.51 -5.79 2.54
CA SER A 12 5.65 -5.35 1.72
C SER A 12 5.42 -3.97 1.09
N LEU A 13 4.20 -3.68 0.61
CA LEU A 13 3.85 -2.36 0.09
C LEU A 13 3.96 -1.28 1.18
N LEU A 14 3.43 -1.56 2.38
CA LEU A 14 3.46 -0.64 3.50
C LEU A 14 4.90 -0.35 3.96
N GLU A 15 5.74 -1.37 4.09
CA GLU A 15 7.15 -1.21 4.47
C GLU A 15 7.92 -0.37 3.45
N LEU A 16 7.66 -0.57 2.15
CA LEU A 16 8.24 0.27 1.10
C LEU A 16 7.80 1.74 1.22
N LEU A 17 6.50 1.99 1.43
CA LEU A 17 5.97 3.35 1.64
C LEU A 17 6.57 4.01 2.88
N GLN A 18 6.71 3.24 3.96
CA GLN A 18 7.33 3.69 5.20
C GLN A 18 8.80 4.07 4.97
N ALA A 19 9.55 3.24 4.26
CA ALA A 19 10.94 3.54 3.90
C ALA A 19 11.04 4.83 3.08
N ILE A 20 10.16 5.03 2.10
CA ILE A 20 10.10 6.26 1.30
C ILE A 20 9.76 7.48 2.19
N ALA A 21 8.84 7.33 3.13
CA ALA A 21 8.50 8.39 4.10
C ALA A 21 9.70 8.76 4.98
N PHE A 22 10.42 7.75 5.49
CA PHE A 22 11.62 7.96 6.29
C PHE A 22 12.73 8.66 5.51
N LEU A 23 12.96 8.27 4.26
CA LEU A 23 13.93 8.94 3.38
C LEU A 23 13.61 10.42 3.16
N ASN A 24 12.35 10.82 3.32
CA ASN A 24 11.91 12.22 3.22
C ASN A 24 11.75 12.91 4.58
N GLY A 25 12.23 12.30 5.67
CA GLY A 25 12.21 12.88 7.01
C GLY A 25 10.88 12.75 7.75
N TYR A 26 9.98 11.88 7.30
CA TYR A 26 8.68 11.65 7.95
C TYR A 26 8.67 10.34 8.74
N ASN A 27 8.37 10.41 10.03
CA ASN A 27 8.08 9.23 10.86
C ASN A 27 6.56 9.04 10.99
N ILE A 28 5.98 8.21 10.13
CA ILE A 28 4.54 7.96 10.09
C ILE A 28 4.23 6.65 10.82
N LEU A 29 3.33 6.68 11.81
CA LEU A 29 3.11 5.53 12.70
C LEU A 29 1.81 4.75 12.41
N ASN A 30 1.02 5.19 11.44
CA ASN A 30 -0.25 4.53 11.12
C ASN A 30 -0.52 4.53 9.61
N HIS A 31 -1.27 3.55 9.15
CA HIS A 31 -1.52 3.35 7.72
C HIS A 31 -2.35 4.47 7.10
N LEU A 32 -3.25 5.11 7.86
CA LEU A 32 -4.09 6.19 7.35
C LEU A 32 -3.23 7.39 6.94
N CYS A 33 -2.28 7.78 7.80
CA CYS A 33 -1.33 8.85 7.51
C CYS A 33 -0.37 8.48 6.37
N ILE A 34 -0.05 7.21 6.15
CA ILE A 34 0.67 6.77 4.94
C ILE A 34 -0.15 7.06 3.68
N GLY A 35 -1.46 6.85 3.74
CA GLY A 35 -2.36 7.26 2.65
C GLY A 35 -2.30 8.76 2.40
N PHE A 36 -2.42 9.60 3.44
CA PHE A 36 -2.31 11.05 3.26
C PHE A 36 -0.94 11.50 2.78
N TYR A 37 0.13 10.80 3.15
CA TYR A 37 1.45 11.07 2.62
C TYR A 37 1.53 10.85 1.10
N LEU A 38 0.92 9.79 0.56
CA LEU A 38 0.79 9.59 -0.90
C LEU A 38 0.08 10.77 -1.57
N ARG A 39 -1.07 11.18 -1.02
CA ARG A 39 -1.91 12.24 -1.60
C ARG A 39 -1.26 13.62 -1.50
N ASP A 40 -0.83 14.00 -0.31
CA ASP A 40 -0.52 15.39 0.01
C ASP A 40 0.95 15.72 -0.17
N ILE A 41 1.86 14.75 0.07
CA ILE A 41 3.31 14.96 -0.04
C ILE A 41 3.82 14.49 -1.40
N LEU A 42 3.47 13.27 -1.82
CA LEU A 42 3.88 12.75 -3.12
C LEU A 42 2.99 13.21 -4.29
N LYS A 43 1.87 13.91 -4.00
CA LYS A 43 0.92 14.41 -5.01
C LYS A 43 0.35 13.30 -5.90
N ARG A 44 0.16 12.11 -5.33
CA ARG A 44 -0.37 10.91 -6.01
C ARG A 44 -1.71 10.49 -5.41
N GLU A 45 -2.74 11.29 -5.68
CA GLU A 45 -4.12 10.99 -5.27
C GLU A 45 -4.63 9.68 -5.88
N ASP A 46 -4.22 9.38 -7.11
CA ASP A 46 -4.48 8.12 -7.79
C ASP A 46 -3.96 6.91 -7.00
N LEU A 47 -2.73 7.00 -6.46
CA LEU A 47 -2.16 5.95 -5.62
C LEU A 47 -2.82 5.90 -4.24
N PHE A 48 -3.20 7.05 -3.68
CA PHE A 48 -3.93 7.11 -2.42
C PHE A 48 -5.24 6.33 -2.48
N ILE A 49 -6.05 6.52 -3.53
CA ILE A 49 -7.33 5.82 -3.70
C ILE A 49 -7.13 4.30 -3.72
N ILE A 50 -6.11 3.83 -4.44
CA ILE A 50 -5.80 2.40 -4.52
C ILE A 50 -5.30 1.88 -3.16
N PHE A 51 -4.40 2.61 -2.50
CA PHE A 51 -3.86 2.21 -1.20
C PHE A 51 -4.94 2.15 -0.13
N ASP A 52 -5.86 3.12 -0.08
CA ASP A 52 -6.92 3.17 0.92
C ASP A 52 -7.92 2.02 0.74
N ASP A 53 -8.25 1.66 -0.50
CA ASP A 53 -9.05 0.46 -0.83
C ASP A 53 -8.38 -0.82 -0.30
N LEU A 54 -7.06 -0.96 -0.48
CA LEU A 54 -6.30 -2.09 0.02
C LEU A 54 -6.24 -2.11 1.55
N ARG A 55 -6.07 -0.94 2.19
CA ARG A 55 -6.08 -0.77 3.65
C ARG A 55 -7.41 -1.21 4.25
N TYR A 56 -8.53 -0.78 3.66
CA TYR A 56 -9.86 -1.20 4.10
C TYR A 56 -10.02 -2.71 3.98
N LYS A 57 -9.69 -3.29 2.82
CA LYS A 57 -9.76 -4.75 2.62
C LYS A 57 -8.93 -5.50 3.65
N ARG A 58 -7.67 -5.10 3.85
CA ARG A 58 -6.76 -5.72 4.83
C ARG A 58 -7.32 -5.63 6.25
N ASN A 59 -7.82 -4.46 6.66
CA ASN A 59 -8.45 -4.29 7.96
C ASN A 59 -9.68 -5.21 8.13
N SER A 60 -10.49 -5.38 7.08
CA SER A 60 -11.62 -6.31 7.09
C SER A 60 -11.20 -7.77 7.31
N LEU A 61 -10.03 -8.18 6.81
CA LEU A 61 -9.48 -9.52 7.03
C LEU A 61 -8.92 -9.66 8.45
N THR A 62 -8.04 -8.74 8.85
CA THR A 62 -7.30 -8.82 10.11
C THR A 62 -8.18 -8.66 11.34
N TYR A 63 -9.16 -7.75 11.33
CA TYR A 63 -9.97 -7.44 12.52
C TYR A 63 -11.30 -8.18 12.57
N TYR A 64 -11.87 -8.56 11.42
CA TYR A 64 -13.20 -9.16 11.35
C TYR A 64 -13.20 -10.62 10.88
N GLY A 65 -12.01 -11.19 10.60
CA GLY A 65 -11.86 -12.60 10.20
C GLY A 65 -12.52 -12.92 8.86
N THR A 66 -12.79 -11.91 8.04
CA THR A 66 -13.49 -12.09 6.76
C THR A 66 -12.63 -12.96 5.83
N LYS A 67 -13.25 -13.91 5.12
CA LYS A 67 -12.56 -14.65 4.06
C LYS A 67 -12.66 -13.88 2.76
N MET A 68 -11.52 -13.62 2.13
CA MET A 68 -11.47 -13.05 0.78
C MET A 68 -11.67 -14.16 -0.24
N ASP A 69 -12.53 -13.94 -1.24
CA ASP A 69 -12.60 -14.85 -2.37
C ASP A 69 -11.33 -14.73 -3.24
N TYR A 70 -11.06 -15.75 -4.04
CA TYR A 70 -9.86 -15.82 -4.87
C TYR A 70 -9.73 -14.63 -5.84
N ASN A 71 -10.82 -14.18 -6.46
CA ASN A 71 -10.76 -13.11 -7.45
C ASN A 71 -10.48 -11.76 -6.79
N THR A 72 -11.13 -11.48 -5.66
CA THR A 72 -10.85 -10.26 -4.88
C THR A 72 -9.40 -10.25 -4.38
N ALA A 73 -8.88 -11.39 -3.93
CA ALA A 73 -7.48 -11.50 -3.49
C ALA A 73 -6.51 -11.24 -4.65
N LYS A 74 -6.75 -11.87 -5.81
CA LYS A 74 -5.94 -11.69 -7.01
C LYS A 74 -5.91 -10.22 -7.45
N GLN A 75 -7.07 -9.57 -7.56
CA GLN A 75 -7.16 -8.17 -7.93
C GLN A 75 -6.45 -7.25 -6.93
N SER A 76 -6.57 -7.55 -5.63
CA SER A 76 -5.92 -6.76 -4.58
C SER A 76 -4.39 -6.91 -4.63
N ILE A 77 -3.88 -8.12 -4.89
CA ILE A 77 -2.45 -8.37 -5.10
C ILE A 77 -1.93 -7.64 -6.34
N ASP A 78 -2.68 -7.66 -7.44
CA ASP A 78 -2.26 -6.98 -8.67
C ASP A 78 -2.24 -5.44 -8.49
N LYS A 79 -3.16 -4.89 -7.70
CA LYS A 79 -3.12 -3.49 -7.24
C LYS A 79 -1.89 -3.21 -6.38
N CYS A 80 -1.54 -4.08 -5.41
CA CYS A 80 -0.30 -3.93 -4.63
C CYS A 80 0.94 -3.90 -5.52
N LYS A 81 1.05 -4.82 -6.49
CA LYS A 81 2.17 -4.86 -7.44
C LYS A 81 2.26 -3.59 -8.29
N THR A 82 1.11 -3.07 -8.71
CA THR A 82 1.03 -1.82 -9.48
C THR A 82 1.54 -0.64 -8.67
N LEU A 83 1.08 -0.49 -7.42
CA LEU A 83 1.59 0.51 -6.48
C LEU A 83 3.10 0.40 -6.26
N ILE A 84 3.61 -0.81 -6.00
CA ILE A 84 5.05 -1.04 -5.81
C ILE A 84 5.84 -0.61 -7.05
N LYS A 85 5.36 -0.92 -8.26
CA LYS A 85 5.99 -0.49 -9.51
C LYS A 85 6.05 1.03 -9.61
N GLU A 86 4.93 1.71 -9.38
CA GLU A 86 4.83 3.18 -9.43
C GLU A 86 5.76 3.85 -8.41
N LEU A 87 5.81 3.31 -7.18
CA LEU A 87 6.70 3.81 -6.13
C LEU A 87 8.18 3.64 -6.48
N LYS A 88 8.56 2.53 -7.13
CA LYS A 88 9.93 2.31 -7.60
C LYS A 88 10.35 3.33 -8.67
N GLU A 89 9.46 3.70 -9.57
CA GLU A 89 9.74 4.74 -10.56
C GLU A 89 9.91 6.12 -9.89
N ILE A 90 9.11 6.44 -8.88
CA ILE A 90 9.27 7.67 -8.08
C ILE A 90 10.66 7.71 -7.41
N ILE A 91 11.13 6.59 -6.84
CA ILE A 91 12.47 6.51 -6.25
C ILE A 91 13.55 6.67 -7.31
N LYS A 92 13.44 5.96 -8.45
CA LYS A 92 14.45 5.99 -9.51
C LYS A 92 14.66 7.41 -10.07
N ASN A 93 13.57 8.15 -10.28
CA ASN A 93 13.62 9.51 -10.80
C ASN A 93 14.24 10.53 -9.83
N ARG A 94 14.42 10.19 -8.56
CA ARG A 94 15.11 11.07 -7.58
C ARG A 94 16.63 10.91 -7.59
N ASN A 95 17.13 9.80 -8.12
CA ASN A 95 18.56 9.48 -8.14
C ASN A 95 19.23 9.84 -9.47
N ASN A 96 18.48 10.41 -10.41
CA ASN A 96 18.95 10.94 -11.69
C ASN A 96 18.91 12.47 -11.65
#